data_AF-A0A8D9H016-F1
#
_entry.id   AF-A0A8D9H016-F1
#
_cell.length_a   1.000
_cell.length_b   1.000
_cell.length_c   1.000
_cell.angle_alpha   90.00
_cell.angle_beta   90.00
_cell.angle_gamma   90.00
#
_symmetry.space_group_name_H-M   'P 1'
#
loop_
_entity.id
_entity.type
_entity.pdbx_description
1 polymer ?
#
loop_
_entity_poly.entity_id
_entity_poly.type
_entity_poly.pdbx_seq_one_letter_code
_entity_poly.pdbx_strand_id
1 'polypeptide(L)'
;METNTGEYATARAASAAGTIMTLSSWATSSVEEVYKNRKVVEQLVRRAERAGFKAIALTVDTPRLGRRESDIKNRFTLPPNLTLKNFEGLDLGKMDEANDSGLASYVAGQIDRTLSWKDVQWLQTITSMPILVKGVITGEDARIAIQAGAAGIIVSNHGARQLDYVPATISALEEVVKATQGRIPVFLDGGVRRGTDVFKALALGASGIFIGRPVVFSLAAEGEAGVRKVLQMLRDEFELTM
;
A
#
# COMPACT_ATOMS: atom_id res chain seq x y z
N MET A 1 25.20 -4.58 13.31
CA MET A 1 23.87 -5.22 13.27
C MET A 1 23.29 -4.98 11.88
N GLU A 2 22.62 -5.96 11.29
CA GLU A 2 22.18 -5.89 9.88
C GLU A 2 20.84 -5.17 9.73
N THR A 3 20.85 -3.83 9.79
CA THR A 3 19.67 -3.01 9.47
C THR A 3 19.37 -2.92 7.97
N ASN A 4 20.32 -3.31 7.10
CA ASN A 4 20.23 -3.25 5.64
C ASN A 4 19.23 -4.25 5.00
N THR A 5 18.51 -5.05 5.78
CA THR A 5 17.61 -6.08 5.25
C THR A 5 16.24 -5.57 4.79
N GLY A 6 15.91 -4.28 4.99
CA GLY A 6 14.77 -3.61 4.36
C GLY A 6 13.47 -4.42 4.32
N GLU A 7 12.89 -4.58 3.14
CA GLU A 7 11.66 -5.34 2.96
C GLU A 7 11.84 -6.86 3.07
N TYR A 8 13.06 -7.42 2.92
CA TYR A 8 13.32 -8.84 3.19
C TYR A 8 13.10 -9.19 4.67
N ALA A 9 13.49 -8.30 5.58
CA ALA A 9 13.18 -8.46 7.00
C ALA A 9 11.66 -8.43 7.25
N THR A 10 10.95 -7.48 6.63
CA THR A 10 9.48 -7.41 6.73
C THR A 10 8.81 -8.67 6.17
N ALA A 11 9.26 -9.18 5.02
CA ALA A 11 8.72 -10.39 4.41
C ALA A 11 8.93 -11.63 5.29
N ARG A 12 10.15 -11.84 5.82
CA ARG A 12 10.43 -12.96 6.74
C ARG A 12 9.67 -12.83 8.06
N ALA A 13 9.52 -11.62 8.61
CA ALA A 13 8.72 -11.37 9.80
C ALA A 13 7.23 -11.66 9.58
N ALA A 14 6.65 -11.19 8.46
CA ALA A 14 5.25 -11.44 8.11
C ALA A 14 4.98 -12.93 7.87
N SER A 15 5.86 -13.62 7.12
CA SER A 15 5.78 -15.07 6.92
C SER A 15 5.86 -15.84 8.25
N ALA A 16 6.77 -15.46 9.15
CA ALA A 16 6.91 -16.11 10.45
C ALA A 16 5.73 -15.83 11.41
N ALA A 17 5.06 -14.68 11.27
CA ALA A 17 3.83 -14.35 11.98
C ALA A 17 2.57 -14.99 11.35
N GLY A 18 2.70 -15.66 10.20
CA GLY A 18 1.58 -16.27 9.47
C GLY A 18 0.62 -15.25 8.84
N THR A 19 1.10 -14.06 8.46
CA THR A 19 0.26 -12.95 7.98
C THR A 19 0.69 -12.41 6.61
N ILE A 20 -0.18 -11.60 6.01
CA ILE A 20 0.01 -11.01 4.68
C ILE A 20 0.94 -9.79 4.77
N MET A 21 1.86 -9.67 3.82
CA MET A 21 2.61 -8.45 3.54
C MET A 21 2.16 -7.87 2.19
N THR A 22 1.76 -6.60 2.19
CA THR A 22 1.68 -5.80 0.95
C THR A 22 3.02 -5.13 0.71
N LEU A 23 3.62 -5.35 -0.45
CA LEU A 23 4.84 -4.68 -0.90
C LEU A 23 4.47 -3.43 -1.72
N SER A 24 5.38 -2.46 -1.82
CA SER A 24 5.17 -1.23 -2.58
C SER A 24 6.05 -1.23 -3.84
N SER A 25 5.55 -0.67 -4.92
CA SER A 25 6.36 -0.20 -6.05
C SER A 25 7.63 0.56 -5.68
N TRP A 26 7.58 1.46 -4.69
CA TRP A 26 8.69 2.31 -4.28
C TRP A 26 9.54 1.67 -3.18
N ALA A 27 9.30 0.39 -2.89
CA ALA A 27 10.18 -0.38 -2.03
C ALA A 27 11.58 -0.54 -2.67
N THR A 28 12.57 -0.69 -1.81
CA THR A 28 13.95 -1.04 -2.16
C THR A 28 14.13 -2.54 -2.46
N SER A 29 13.01 -3.25 -2.57
CA SER A 29 12.80 -4.64 -3.02
C SER A 29 11.47 -4.69 -3.83
N SER A 30 11.23 -5.64 -4.74
CA SER A 30 10.32 -5.36 -5.90
C SER A 30 8.91 -6.01 -5.95
N VAL A 31 7.78 -5.26 -5.72
CA VAL A 31 6.48 -5.08 -6.51
C VAL A 31 5.39 -4.31 -5.69
N GLU A 32 4.34 -3.62 -6.18
CA GLU A 32 3.93 -3.04 -7.50
C GLU A 32 3.15 -1.70 -7.34
N GLU A 33 2.79 -0.98 -8.43
CA GLU A 33 1.80 0.14 -8.53
C GLU A 33 1.41 0.40 -10.01
N VAL A 34 0.46 1.33 -10.25
CA VAL A 34 0.03 1.81 -11.58
C VAL A 34 0.70 3.12 -11.99
N TYR A 35 1.05 3.22 -13.28
CA TYR A 35 1.79 4.32 -13.93
C TYR A 35 1.24 4.63 -15.33
N LYS A 36 1.50 5.85 -15.83
CA LYS A 36 1.13 6.32 -17.18
C LYS A 36 1.54 5.35 -18.29
N ASN A 37 2.78 4.84 -18.22
CA ASN A 37 3.23 3.82 -19.15
C ASN A 37 2.64 2.46 -18.75
N ARG A 38 1.49 2.11 -19.35
CA ARG A 38 0.80 0.83 -19.11
C ARG A 38 1.69 -0.39 -19.31
N LYS A 39 2.70 -0.33 -20.21
CA LYS A 39 3.69 -1.41 -20.36
C LYS A 39 4.52 -1.64 -19.09
N VAL A 40 4.83 -0.60 -18.32
CA VAL A 40 5.55 -0.72 -17.03
C VAL A 40 4.65 -1.39 -16.01
N VAL A 41 3.36 -1.03 -15.99
CA VAL A 41 2.35 -1.68 -15.13
C VAL A 41 2.19 -3.16 -15.49
N GLU A 42 2.06 -3.49 -16.78
CA GLU A 42 2.02 -4.87 -17.27
C GLU A 42 3.29 -5.66 -16.86
N GLN A 43 4.48 -5.07 -17.01
CA GLN A 43 5.73 -5.69 -16.56
C GLN A 43 5.76 -5.92 -15.04
N LEU A 44 5.30 -4.96 -14.23
CA LEU A 44 5.21 -5.09 -12.77
C LEU A 44 4.19 -6.16 -12.36
N VAL A 45 3.02 -6.20 -12.98
CA VAL A 45 1.98 -7.22 -12.74
C VAL A 45 2.50 -8.61 -13.09
N ARG A 46 3.14 -8.79 -14.25
CA ARG A 46 3.80 -10.07 -14.60
C ARG A 46 4.99 -10.41 -13.68
N ARG A 47 5.66 -9.42 -13.09
CA ARG A 47 6.71 -9.63 -12.06
C ARG A 47 6.10 -10.14 -10.76
N ALA A 48 4.98 -9.57 -10.31
CA ALA A 48 4.24 -10.00 -9.13
C ALA A 48 3.67 -11.43 -9.27
N GLU A 49 3.03 -11.74 -10.40
CA GLU A 49 2.52 -13.09 -10.71
C GLU A 49 3.64 -14.15 -10.67
N ARG A 50 4.79 -13.88 -11.32
CA ARG A 50 5.96 -14.78 -11.31
C ARG A 50 6.62 -14.88 -9.93
N ALA A 51 6.55 -13.83 -9.11
CA ALA A 51 6.98 -13.85 -7.72
C ALA A 51 5.96 -14.56 -6.78
N GLY A 52 4.84 -15.05 -7.32
CA GLY A 52 3.85 -15.82 -6.58
C GLY A 52 2.90 -14.98 -5.72
N PHE A 53 2.78 -13.67 -5.99
CA PHE A 53 1.84 -12.78 -5.28
C PHE A 53 0.39 -13.23 -5.44
N LYS A 54 -0.49 -12.76 -4.54
CA LYS A 54 -1.86 -13.27 -4.37
C LYS A 54 -2.98 -12.25 -4.58
N ALA A 55 -2.64 -10.97 -4.69
CA ALA A 55 -3.54 -9.86 -4.94
C ALA A 55 -2.72 -8.64 -5.40
N ILE A 56 -3.39 -7.65 -6.01
CA ILE A 56 -2.82 -6.31 -6.30
C ILE A 56 -3.47 -5.29 -5.38
N ALA A 57 -2.67 -4.41 -4.77
CA ALA A 57 -3.19 -3.29 -3.98
C ALA A 57 -3.21 -1.99 -4.81
N LEU A 58 -4.31 -1.75 -5.54
CA LEU A 58 -4.46 -0.60 -6.42
C LEU A 58 -4.74 0.69 -5.64
N THR A 59 -3.71 1.52 -5.46
CA THR A 59 -3.82 2.85 -4.85
C THR A 59 -4.56 3.82 -5.78
N VAL A 60 -5.72 4.34 -5.34
CA VAL A 60 -6.53 5.34 -6.06
C VAL A 60 -6.53 6.73 -5.42
N ASP A 61 -6.06 6.86 -4.16
CA ASP A 61 -5.98 8.14 -3.43
C ASP A 61 -4.79 9.06 -3.87
N THR A 62 -4.03 8.65 -4.89
CA THR A 62 -2.74 9.29 -5.25
C THR A 62 -2.59 9.65 -6.76
N PRO A 63 -3.53 10.36 -7.41
CA PRO A 63 -3.27 10.95 -8.74
C PRO A 63 -2.23 12.09 -8.70
N ARG A 64 -2.05 12.70 -7.52
CA ARG A 64 -0.97 13.64 -7.21
C ARG A 64 -0.45 13.34 -5.81
N LEU A 65 0.85 13.45 -5.58
CA LEU A 65 1.43 13.36 -4.24
C LEU A 65 0.95 14.51 -3.35
N GLY A 66 0.59 14.20 -2.10
CA GLY A 66 0.27 15.18 -1.06
C GLY A 66 1.47 16.04 -0.66
N ARG A 67 1.20 17.27 -0.21
CA ARG A 67 2.24 18.26 0.15
C ARG A 67 2.80 17.99 1.55
N ARG A 68 3.82 17.15 1.62
CA ARG A 68 4.50 16.77 2.86
C ARG A 68 5.58 17.81 3.20
N GLU A 69 5.26 18.77 4.07
CA GLU A 69 6.15 19.92 4.30
C GLU A 69 7.55 19.56 4.79
N SER A 70 7.69 18.55 5.65
CA SER A 70 8.99 18.10 6.15
C SER A 70 9.88 17.57 5.00
N ASP A 71 9.30 16.78 4.08
CA ASP A 71 9.99 16.24 2.91
C ASP A 71 10.52 17.39 2.01
N ILE A 72 9.77 18.51 1.91
CA ILE A 72 10.17 19.74 1.20
C ILE A 72 11.27 20.50 1.96
N LYS A 73 11.07 20.78 3.25
CA LYS A 73 12.01 21.54 4.10
C LYS A 73 13.37 20.84 4.21
N ASN A 74 13.36 19.51 4.30
CA ASN A 74 14.55 18.68 4.40
C ASN A 74 15.18 18.34 3.03
N ARG A 75 14.55 18.75 1.91
CA ARG A 75 14.95 18.38 0.53
C ARG A 75 15.16 16.87 0.36
N PHE A 76 14.16 16.08 0.77
CA PHE A 76 14.24 14.62 0.80
C PHE A 76 14.67 14.02 -0.54
N THR A 77 15.68 13.17 -0.50
CA THR A 77 16.20 12.37 -1.61
C THR A 77 16.42 10.93 -1.13
N LEU A 78 16.42 9.98 -2.06
CA LEU A 78 16.76 8.59 -1.76
C LEU A 78 18.28 8.51 -1.46
N PRO A 79 18.73 7.83 -0.39
CA PRO A 79 20.15 7.63 -0.12
C PRO A 79 20.86 6.93 -1.29
N PRO A 80 22.12 7.29 -1.61
CA PRO A 80 22.81 6.85 -2.84
C PRO A 80 23.15 5.36 -2.88
N ASN A 81 22.93 4.63 -1.78
CA ASN A 81 23.09 3.18 -1.69
C ASN A 81 21.77 2.40 -1.86
N LEU A 82 20.68 3.08 -2.24
CA LEU A 82 19.33 2.51 -2.39
C LEU A 82 18.74 2.89 -3.76
N THR A 83 18.08 1.94 -4.42
CA THR A 83 17.36 2.16 -5.68
C THR A 83 15.95 1.57 -5.62
N LEU A 84 15.03 2.06 -6.45
CA LEU A 84 13.67 1.53 -6.55
C LEU A 84 13.68 0.24 -7.38
N LYS A 85 14.02 -0.89 -6.73
CA LYS A 85 14.33 -2.20 -7.36
C LYS A 85 13.24 -2.80 -8.26
N ASN A 86 12.04 -2.23 -8.25
CA ASN A 86 10.97 -2.54 -9.19
C ASN A 86 11.22 -2.12 -10.62
N PHE A 87 11.81 -0.95 -10.81
CA PHE A 87 12.00 -0.31 -12.12
C PHE A 87 13.33 -0.72 -12.75
N GLU A 88 14.25 -1.22 -11.93
CA GLU A 88 15.48 -1.89 -12.36
C GLU A 88 15.14 -3.09 -13.25
N GLY A 89 15.59 -3.02 -14.51
CA GLY A 89 15.35 -4.02 -15.55
C GLY A 89 14.04 -3.88 -16.35
N LEU A 90 13.29 -2.79 -16.20
CA LEU A 90 12.06 -2.54 -16.98
C LEU A 90 12.29 -1.59 -18.17
N ASP A 91 11.45 -1.68 -19.21
CA ASP A 91 11.38 -0.67 -20.27
C ASP A 91 10.65 0.59 -19.77
N LEU A 92 11.45 1.57 -19.32
CA LEU A 92 11.01 2.88 -18.85
C LEU A 92 10.94 3.94 -19.98
N GLY A 93 11.33 3.58 -21.21
CA GLY A 93 11.56 4.55 -22.29
C GLY A 93 12.77 5.46 -22.02
N LYS A 94 12.79 6.65 -22.62
CA LYS A 94 13.86 7.63 -22.39
C LYS A 94 13.80 8.19 -20.96
N MET A 95 14.89 8.02 -20.24
CA MET A 95 15.21 8.77 -19.02
C MET A 95 16.34 9.76 -19.33
N ASP A 96 16.34 10.93 -18.69
CA ASP A 96 17.50 11.82 -18.71
C ASP A 96 18.57 11.28 -17.73
N GLU A 97 19.85 11.33 -18.12
CA GLU A 97 20.97 10.71 -17.41
C GLU A 97 21.37 11.50 -16.13
N ALA A 98 20.60 11.36 -15.04
CA ALA A 98 20.72 12.22 -13.86
C ALA A 98 20.56 11.53 -12.48
N ASN A 99 21.44 10.56 -12.17
CA ASN A 99 21.65 9.93 -10.85
C ASN A 99 20.41 9.21 -10.24
N ASP A 100 20.56 8.56 -9.09
CA ASP A 100 19.47 7.83 -8.40
C ASP A 100 18.30 8.73 -7.97
N SER A 101 18.57 10.02 -7.72
CA SER A 101 17.56 11.06 -7.55
C SER A 101 16.65 11.21 -8.78
N GLY A 102 17.18 10.95 -9.98
CA GLY A 102 16.45 10.95 -11.24
C GLY A 102 15.41 9.83 -11.31
N LEU A 103 15.71 8.62 -10.83
CA LEU A 103 14.76 7.50 -10.82
C LEU A 103 13.55 7.80 -9.92
N ALA A 104 13.76 8.28 -8.70
CA ALA A 104 12.66 8.65 -7.80
C ALA A 104 11.82 9.80 -8.37
N SER A 105 12.46 10.79 -8.99
CA SER A 105 11.78 11.93 -9.65
C SER A 105 10.98 11.49 -10.88
N TYR A 106 11.53 10.58 -11.69
CA TYR A 106 10.87 9.98 -12.84
C TYR A 106 9.63 9.18 -12.41
N VAL A 107 9.73 8.31 -11.41
CA VAL A 107 8.60 7.48 -10.95
C VAL A 107 7.48 8.35 -10.37
N ALA A 108 7.82 9.40 -9.59
CA ALA A 108 6.86 10.42 -9.17
C ALA A 108 6.21 11.17 -10.36
N GLY A 109 6.96 11.38 -11.45
CA GLY A 109 6.48 11.91 -12.73
C GLY A 109 5.61 10.93 -13.55
N GLN A 110 5.76 9.62 -13.34
CA GLN A 110 4.97 8.57 -14.00
C GLN A 110 3.60 8.31 -13.37
N ILE A 111 3.29 8.91 -12.22
CA ILE A 111 1.93 8.85 -11.64
C ILE A 111 0.93 9.47 -12.63
N ASP A 112 -0.08 8.69 -13.02
CA ASP A 112 -1.13 9.14 -13.94
C ASP A 112 -2.26 9.87 -13.18
N ARG A 113 -2.70 11.00 -13.77
CA ARG A 113 -3.76 11.89 -13.26
C ARG A 113 -5.09 11.66 -13.96
N THR A 114 -5.10 10.84 -15.01
CA THR A 114 -6.27 10.55 -15.85
C THR A 114 -6.97 9.24 -15.48
N LEU A 115 -6.46 8.54 -14.45
CA LEU A 115 -7.02 7.30 -13.94
C LEU A 115 -8.48 7.44 -13.53
N SER A 116 -9.24 6.39 -13.82
CA SER A 116 -10.68 6.30 -13.69
C SER A 116 -11.10 4.88 -13.32
N TRP A 117 -12.39 4.66 -13.09
CA TRP A 117 -12.94 3.31 -12.87
C TRP A 117 -12.76 2.36 -14.07
N LYS A 118 -12.51 2.88 -15.27
CA LYS A 118 -12.13 2.08 -16.44
C LYS A 118 -10.73 1.46 -16.32
N ASP A 119 -9.87 2.03 -15.48
CA ASP A 119 -8.50 1.56 -15.28
C ASP A 119 -8.44 0.36 -14.32
N VAL A 120 -9.41 0.27 -13.39
CA VAL A 120 -9.69 -0.96 -12.62
C VAL A 120 -10.10 -2.08 -13.57
N GLN A 121 -11.01 -1.79 -14.51
CA GLN A 121 -11.49 -2.74 -15.51
C GLN A 121 -10.38 -3.16 -16.50
N TRP A 122 -9.50 -2.24 -16.91
CA TRP A 122 -8.33 -2.56 -17.71
C TRP A 122 -7.32 -3.43 -16.93
N LEU A 123 -7.10 -3.18 -15.65
CA LEU A 123 -6.19 -3.99 -14.83
C LEU A 123 -6.65 -5.47 -14.75
N GLN A 124 -7.97 -5.71 -14.75
CA GLN A 124 -8.56 -7.05 -14.84
C GLN A 124 -8.35 -7.76 -16.18
N THR A 125 -8.03 -7.06 -17.28
CA THR A 125 -7.75 -7.73 -18.56
C THR A 125 -6.30 -8.23 -18.66
N ILE A 126 -5.40 -7.73 -17.81
CA ILE A 126 -3.99 -8.13 -17.80
C ILE A 126 -3.61 -9.12 -16.69
N THR A 127 -4.44 -9.29 -15.65
CA THR A 127 -4.20 -10.27 -14.57
C THR A 127 -5.48 -10.98 -14.10
N SER A 128 -5.32 -12.15 -13.50
CA SER A 128 -6.39 -12.85 -12.77
C SER A 128 -6.23 -12.76 -11.24
N MET A 129 -5.27 -11.97 -10.74
CA MET A 129 -5.13 -11.73 -9.31
C MET A 129 -6.26 -10.82 -8.78
N PRO A 130 -6.82 -11.10 -7.58
CA PRO A 130 -7.73 -10.19 -6.89
C PRO A 130 -7.19 -8.75 -6.78
N ILE A 131 -7.96 -7.76 -7.23
CA ILE A 131 -7.61 -6.34 -7.12
C ILE A 131 -8.30 -5.74 -5.90
N LEU A 132 -7.52 -5.31 -4.91
CA LEU A 132 -7.97 -4.56 -3.75
C LEU A 132 -7.84 -3.06 -4.05
N VAL A 133 -8.95 -2.31 -4.02
CA VAL A 133 -8.93 -0.85 -4.28
C VAL A 133 -8.62 -0.11 -2.98
N LYS A 134 -7.46 0.55 -2.93
CA LYS A 134 -6.92 1.24 -1.76
C LYS A 134 -7.05 2.75 -1.89
N GLY A 135 -7.75 3.37 -0.94
CA GLY A 135 -7.95 4.83 -0.91
C GLY A 135 -9.40 5.29 -0.88
N VAL A 136 -10.35 4.35 -0.78
CA VAL A 136 -11.79 4.66 -0.69
C VAL A 136 -12.11 5.13 0.73
N ILE A 137 -12.79 6.28 0.84
CA ILE A 137 -13.24 6.86 2.12
C ILE A 137 -14.70 7.36 2.06
N THR A 138 -15.46 6.91 1.05
CA THR A 138 -16.83 7.32 0.72
C THR A 138 -17.66 6.09 0.35
N GLY A 139 -18.95 6.10 0.69
CA GLY A 139 -19.90 5.08 0.27
C GLY A 139 -20.19 5.11 -1.23
N GLU A 140 -20.05 6.26 -1.88
CA GLU A 140 -20.21 6.45 -3.33
C GLU A 140 -19.15 5.63 -4.08
N ASP A 141 -17.87 5.90 -3.84
CA ASP A 141 -16.77 5.20 -4.51
C ASP A 141 -16.69 3.72 -4.09
N ALA A 142 -17.16 3.35 -2.89
CA ALA A 142 -17.31 1.95 -2.50
C ALA A 142 -18.31 1.18 -3.39
N ARG A 143 -19.42 1.82 -3.79
CA ARG A 143 -20.40 1.22 -4.72
C ARG A 143 -19.83 1.13 -6.13
N ILE A 144 -19.10 2.15 -6.59
CA ILE A 144 -18.50 2.16 -7.93
C ILE A 144 -17.34 1.15 -8.02
N ALA A 145 -16.52 0.99 -6.97
CA ALA A 145 -15.49 -0.04 -6.91
C ALA A 145 -16.06 -1.46 -7.13
N ILE A 146 -17.22 -1.76 -6.54
CA ILE A 146 -17.91 -3.05 -6.77
C ILE A 146 -18.44 -3.16 -8.20
N GLN A 147 -19.01 -2.09 -8.77
CA GLN A 147 -19.44 -2.05 -10.17
C GLN A 147 -18.26 -2.20 -11.16
N ALA A 148 -17.08 -1.74 -10.77
CA ALA A 148 -15.81 -1.93 -11.49
C ALA A 148 -15.16 -3.30 -11.22
N GLY A 149 -15.76 -4.17 -10.40
CA GLY A 149 -15.27 -5.53 -10.13
C GLY A 149 -14.07 -5.61 -9.18
N ALA A 150 -13.89 -4.64 -8.27
CA ALA A 150 -12.92 -4.76 -7.18
C ALA A 150 -13.19 -6.02 -6.35
N ALA A 151 -12.14 -6.77 -6.00
CA ALA A 151 -12.24 -7.97 -5.17
C ALA A 151 -12.26 -7.66 -3.66
N GLY A 152 -12.00 -6.41 -3.29
CA GLY A 152 -12.04 -5.89 -1.92
C GLY A 152 -11.70 -4.40 -1.90
N ILE A 153 -11.98 -3.74 -0.78
CA ILE A 153 -11.69 -2.31 -0.57
C ILE A 153 -10.76 -2.16 0.64
N ILE A 154 -9.77 -1.27 0.56
CA ILE A 154 -8.97 -0.85 1.71
C ILE A 154 -9.29 0.62 2.00
N VAL A 155 -9.99 0.85 3.12
CA VAL A 155 -10.30 2.18 3.66
C VAL A 155 -9.00 2.83 4.13
N SER A 156 -8.58 3.83 3.39
CA SER A 156 -7.23 4.41 3.43
C SER A 156 -7.31 5.90 3.17
N ASN A 157 -6.76 6.71 4.06
CA ASN A 157 -6.43 8.12 3.79
C ASN A 157 -4.92 8.28 3.49
N HIS A 158 -4.30 7.23 2.94
CA HIS A 158 -2.86 7.09 2.73
C HIS A 158 -2.05 7.29 4.03
N GLY A 159 -2.64 6.92 5.18
CA GLY A 159 -2.11 7.22 6.51
C GLY A 159 -1.88 8.73 6.75
N ALA A 160 -2.79 9.59 6.28
CA ALA A 160 -2.72 11.05 6.31
C ALA A 160 -1.44 11.61 5.68
N ARG A 161 -1.19 11.28 4.40
CA ARG A 161 -0.04 11.78 3.60
C ARG A 161 -0.42 12.32 2.22
N GLN A 162 -1.72 12.43 1.94
CA GLN A 162 -2.30 12.79 0.64
C GLN A 162 -3.11 14.09 0.71
N LEU A 163 -4.43 14.01 0.85
CA LEU A 163 -5.29 15.15 1.15
C LEU A 163 -5.43 15.29 2.67
N ASP A 164 -5.34 16.52 3.18
CA ASP A 164 -5.58 16.85 4.59
C ASP A 164 -7.07 17.22 4.81
N TYR A 165 -7.53 17.29 6.07
CA TYR A 165 -8.94 17.46 6.46
C TYR A 165 -9.90 16.33 6.03
N VAL A 166 -9.40 15.26 5.41
CA VAL A 166 -10.15 14.00 5.22
C VAL A 166 -10.42 13.32 6.57
N PRO A 167 -11.53 12.56 6.71
CA PRO A 167 -11.83 11.85 7.95
C PRO A 167 -10.74 10.85 8.36
N ALA A 168 -10.73 10.52 9.64
CA ALA A 168 -10.04 9.33 10.12
C ALA A 168 -10.67 8.08 9.47
N THR A 169 -9.85 7.12 9.05
CA THR A 169 -10.32 5.91 8.37
C THR A 169 -11.31 5.10 9.20
N ILE A 170 -11.17 5.08 10.53
CA ILE A 170 -12.12 4.43 11.44
C ILE A 170 -13.51 5.08 11.44
N SER A 171 -13.60 6.38 11.12
CA SER A 171 -14.86 7.12 11.00
C SER A 171 -15.51 6.92 9.62
N ALA A 172 -14.72 6.76 8.56
CA ALA A 172 -15.21 6.47 7.22
C ALA A 172 -15.56 4.98 7.00
N LEU A 173 -15.01 4.07 7.84
CA LEU A 173 -15.13 2.63 7.67
C LEU A 173 -16.58 2.14 7.61
N GLU A 174 -17.42 2.54 8.57
CA GLU A 174 -18.77 2.01 8.69
C GLU A 174 -19.66 2.39 7.50
N GLU A 175 -19.44 3.58 6.92
CA GLU A 175 -20.12 4.04 5.70
C GLU A 175 -19.73 3.17 4.49
N VAL A 176 -18.43 2.92 4.30
CA VAL A 176 -17.91 2.06 3.24
C VAL A 176 -18.42 0.62 3.40
N VAL A 177 -18.38 0.06 4.63
CA VAL A 177 -18.90 -1.28 4.95
C VAL A 177 -20.39 -1.37 4.58
N LYS A 178 -21.23 -0.43 5.04
CA LYS A 178 -22.67 -0.37 4.71
C LYS A 178 -22.90 -0.25 3.20
N ALA A 179 -22.08 0.52 2.49
CA ALA A 179 -22.16 0.68 1.05
C ALA A 179 -21.77 -0.57 0.25
N THR A 180 -20.91 -1.45 0.77
CA THR A 180 -20.60 -2.73 0.10
C THR A 180 -21.74 -3.73 0.12
N GLN A 181 -22.60 -3.67 1.14
CA GLN A 181 -23.65 -4.66 1.41
C GLN A 181 -23.10 -6.10 1.55
N GLY A 182 -21.87 -6.25 2.07
CA GLY A 182 -21.23 -7.56 2.30
C GLY A 182 -20.77 -8.30 1.04
N ARG A 183 -20.83 -7.66 -0.14
CA ARG A 183 -20.49 -8.29 -1.43
C ARG A 183 -19.00 -8.56 -1.62
N ILE A 184 -18.14 -7.79 -0.97
CA ILE A 184 -16.67 -7.92 -0.98
C ILE A 184 -16.10 -7.55 0.40
N PRO A 185 -14.94 -8.08 0.80
CA PRO A 185 -14.28 -7.70 2.05
C PRO A 185 -13.84 -6.24 2.05
N VAL A 186 -13.94 -5.61 3.23
CA VAL A 186 -13.45 -4.25 3.49
C VAL A 186 -12.36 -4.32 4.55
N PHE A 187 -11.22 -3.70 4.28
CA PHE A 187 -10.08 -3.60 5.19
C PHE A 187 -9.87 -2.14 5.59
N LEU A 188 -9.06 -1.89 6.64
CA LEU A 188 -8.70 -0.53 7.07
C LEU A 188 -7.18 -0.36 7.21
N ASP A 189 -6.65 0.79 6.80
CA ASP A 189 -5.33 1.28 7.22
C ASP A 189 -5.41 2.61 7.98
N GLY A 190 -4.28 3.08 8.50
CA GLY A 190 -4.22 4.34 9.26
C GLY A 190 -4.72 4.18 10.69
N GLY A 191 -4.25 5.06 11.60
CA GLY A 191 -4.62 5.00 13.02
C GLY A 191 -4.00 3.84 13.81
N VAL A 192 -4.33 2.58 13.49
CA VAL A 192 -4.09 1.34 14.26
C VAL A 192 -2.70 1.26 14.91
N ARG A 193 -2.64 1.29 16.25
CA ARG A 193 -1.42 1.07 17.05
C ARG A 193 -1.59 0.06 18.19
N ARG A 194 -2.82 -0.27 18.56
CA ARG A 194 -3.13 -1.23 19.64
C ARG A 194 -4.03 -2.36 19.16
N GLY A 195 -4.02 -3.49 19.87
CA GLY A 195 -4.98 -4.57 19.66
C GLY A 195 -6.44 -4.11 19.78
N THR A 196 -6.72 -3.17 20.69
CA THR A 196 -8.06 -2.55 20.77
C THR A 196 -8.45 -1.76 19.51
N ASP A 197 -7.51 -1.26 18.71
CA ASP A 197 -7.84 -0.59 17.44
C ASP A 197 -8.19 -1.60 16.35
N VAL A 198 -7.54 -2.78 16.36
CA VAL A 198 -7.90 -3.93 15.52
C VAL A 198 -9.33 -4.35 15.86
N PHE A 199 -9.64 -4.55 17.14
CA PHE A 199 -10.97 -4.94 17.60
C PHE A 199 -12.05 -3.92 17.18
N LYS A 200 -11.82 -2.61 17.37
CA LYS A 200 -12.76 -1.55 16.95
C LYS A 200 -13.02 -1.59 15.44
N ALA A 201 -11.99 -1.81 14.61
CA ALA A 201 -12.16 -1.91 13.16
C ALA A 201 -12.97 -3.15 12.76
N LEU A 202 -12.71 -4.31 13.38
CA LEU A 202 -13.47 -5.54 13.14
C LEU A 202 -14.93 -5.41 13.62
N ALA A 203 -15.17 -4.78 14.76
CA ALA A 203 -16.51 -4.52 15.29
C ALA A 203 -17.32 -3.54 14.41
N LEU A 204 -16.66 -2.66 13.65
CA LEU A 204 -17.25 -1.81 12.61
C LEU A 204 -17.35 -2.49 11.23
N GLY A 205 -17.03 -3.79 11.15
CA GLY A 205 -17.22 -4.62 9.95
C GLY A 205 -16.01 -4.73 9.02
N ALA A 206 -14.81 -4.30 9.44
CA ALA A 206 -13.60 -4.61 8.68
C ALA A 206 -13.25 -6.10 8.77
N SER A 207 -12.93 -6.70 7.63
CA SER A 207 -12.43 -8.08 7.49
C SER A 207 -10.97 -8.26 7.94
N GLY A 208 -10.28 -7.15 8.24
CA GLY A 208 -8.88 -7.11 8.64
C GLY A 208 -8.31 -5.69 8.57
N ILE A 209 -7.08 -5.50 9.06
CA ILE A 209 -6.39 -4.20 9.05
C ILE A 209 -4.97 -4.29 8.49
N PHE A 210 -4.40 -3.15 8.10
CA PHE A 210 -3.01 -2.99 7.66
C PHE A 210 -2.26 -1.97 8.53
N ILE A 211 -0.98 -2.25 8.83
CA ILE A 211 -0.08 -1.35 9.54
C ILE A 211 1.06 -0.87 8.64
N GLY A 212 1.24 0.45 8.53
CA GLY A 212 2.35 1.07 7.81
C GLY A 212 3.50 1.49 8.73
N ARG A 213 3.38 2.68 9.33
CA ARG A 213 4.42 3.29 10.19
C ARG A 213 5.00 2.36 11.28
N PRO A 214 4.23 1.50 11.99
CA PRO A 214 4.80 0.60 13.00
C PRO A 214 5.86 -0.37 12.46
N VAL A 215 5.73 -0.81 11.20
CA VAL A 215 6.71 -1.69 10.54
C VAL A 215 8.03 -0.96 10.35
N VAL A 216 8.02 0.20 9.69
CA VAL A 216 9.27 0.95 9.40
C VAL A 216 9.93 1.51 10.67
N PHE A 217 9.17 1.86 11.70
CA PHE A 217 9.73 2.30 12.99
C PHE A 217 10.39 1.15 13.76
N SER A 218 9.79 -0.04 13.78
CA SER A 218 10.38 -1.21 14.45
C SER A 218 11.54 -1.82 13.67
N LEU A 219 11.47 -1.80 12.33
CA LEU A 219 12.57 -2.15 11.42
C LEU A 219 13.81 -1.25 11.66
N ALA A 220 13.60 0.06 11.86
CA ALA A 220 14.67 1.00 12.16
C ALA A 220 15.29 0.80 13.56
N ALA A 221 14.57 0.21 14.51
CA ALA A 221 15.04 -0.02 15.87
C ALA A 221 15.76 -1.36 16.04
N GLU A 222 15.17 -2.47 15.57
CA GLU A 222 15.63 -3.85 15.84
C GLU A 222 15.60 -4.73 14.56
N GLY A 223 15.51 -4.15 13.36
CA GLY A 223 15.49 -4.89 12.10
C GLY A 223 14.32 -5.88 12.02
N GLU A 224 14.58 -7.10 11.55
CA GLU A 224 13.58 -8.17 11.51
C GLU A 224 13.02 -8.52 12.91
N ALA A 225 13.86 -8.48 13.95
CA ALA A 225 13.41 -8.76 15.31
C ALA A 225 12.39 -7.70 15.76
N GLY A 226 12.59 -6.43 15.40
CA GLY A 226 11.64 -5.36 15.62
C GLY A 226 10.30 -5.59 14.91
N VAL A 227 10.33 -5.96 13.63
CA VAL A 227 9.08 -6.23 12.87
C VAL A 227 8.34 -7.44 13.43
N ARG A 228 9.04 -8.52 13.81
CA ARG A 228 8.45 -9.67 14.52
C ARG A 228 7.79 -9.24 15.83
N LYS A 229 8.49 -8.41 16.62
CA LYS A 229 8.04 -7.88 17.92
C LYS A 229 6.80 -7.01 17.80
N VAL A 230 6.70 -6.13 16.79
CA VAL A 230 5.50 -5.29 16.61
C VAL A 230 4.29 -6.09 16.11
N LEU A 231 4.50 -7.12 15.29
CA LEU A 231 3.44 -8.06 14.89
C LEU A 231 2.96 -8.90 16.08
N GLN A 232 3.87 -9.40 16.91
CA GLN A 232 3.54 -10.16 18.12
C GLN A 232 2.78 -9.30 19.13
N MET A 233 3.27 -8.10 19.47
CA MET A 233 2.56 -7.20 20.41
C MET A 233 1.15 -6.85 19.95
N LEU A 234 0.94 -6.60 18.65
CA LEU A 234 -0.40 -6.33 18.11
C LEU A 234 -1.32 -7.55 18.14
N ARG A 235 -0.76 -8.76 17.98
CA ARG A 235 -1.49 -10.02 18.15
C ARG A 235 -1.87 -10.23 19.61
N ASP A 236 -0.91 -10.15 20.53
CA ASP A 236 -1.12 -10.41 21.96
C ASP A 236 -2.12 -9.41 22.56
N GLU A 237 -2.03 -8.12 22.21
CA GLU A 237 -3.02 -7.12 22.62
C GLU A 237 -4.40 -7.35 22.01
N PHE A 238 -4.49 -7.88 20.78
CA PHE A 238 -5.77 -8.16 20.13
C PHE A 238 -6.43 -9.40 20.73
N GLU A 239 -5.66 -10.46 20.96
CA GLU A 239 -6.07 -11.68 21.65
C GLU A 239 -6.55 -11.38 23.09
N LEU A 240 -5.89 -10.44 23.80
CA LEU A 240 -6.31 -9.93 25.12
C LEU A 240 -7.52 -8.98 25.07
N THR A 241 -7.94 -8.50 23.89
CA THR A 241 -9.14 -7.65 23.74
C THR A 241 -10.40 -8.46 23.42
N MET A 242 -10.26 -9.71 22.98
CA MET A 242 -11.37 -10.59 22.55
C MET A 242 -12.08 -11.29 23.72
#